data_AF-A0A8K0V733-F1
#
_entry.id   AF-A0A8K0V733-F1
#
_cell.length_a   1.000
_cell.length_b   1.000
_cell.length_c   1.000
_cell.angle_alpha   90.00
_cell.angle_beta   90.00
_cell.angle_gamma   90.00
#
_symmetry.space_group_name_H-M   'P 1'
#
loop_
_entity.id
_entity.type
_entity.pdbx_description
1 polymer ?
#
loop_
_entity_poly.entity_id
_entity_poly.type
_entity_poly.pdbx_seq_one_letter_code
_entity_poly.pdbx_strand_id
1 'polypeptide(L)'
;MTMAAGGAAMLRGGRGARLLPALALLLALGACLPMGGSDPAPPITGPEVETSTLPPMGDAGGLTASEVTPSRTEAVSAETTASETAAADAMATAPDDAEITPAEPAPAAEAPAPVVKSAAHIACEADRGRYVRVGSGSVMACQRLTRDAGESCSVKSDCQGECLARSRTCAPLTPLFGCNEILQDDGRRVSLCID
;
A
#
# COMPACT_ATOMS: atom_id res chain seq x y z
N MET A 1 63.55 7.62 -13.64
CA MET A 1 63.62 8.55 -12.49
C MET A 1 62.22 9.07 -12.24
N THR A 2 61.51 8.90 -11.13
CA THR A 2 61.68 8.18 -9.87
C THR A 2 60.27 8.18 -9.22
N MET A 3 59.97 7.12 -8.45
CA MET A 3 58.93 6.88 -7.40
C MET A 3 58.07 8.07 -6.92
N ALA A 4 56.80 7.94 -6.47
CA ALA A 4 56.22 7.10 -5.41
C ALA A 4 54.67 7.28 -5.44
N ALA A 5 53.81 6.25 -5.30
CA ALA A 5 53.42 5.49 -4.10
C ALA A 5 52.81 6.32 -2.95
N GLY A 6 51.57 6.00 -2.56
CA GLY A 6 51.03 6.29 -1.21
C GLY A 6 49.53 6.60 -1.15
N GLY A 7 48.72 5.67 -0.61
CA GLY A 7 47.33 5.99 -0.22
C GLY A 7 46.40 4.80 0.05
N ALA A 8 46.88 3.77 0.75
CA ALA A 8 46.03 2.71 1.29
C ALA A 8 45.47 3.10 2.69
N ALA A 9 44.37 2.44 3.05
CA ALA A 9 43.78 2.28 4.39
C ALA A 9 42.62 3.23 4.74
N MET A 10 41.43 2.64 4.91
CA MET A 10 40.62 2.66 6.15
C MET A 10 39.36 1.77 5.95
N LEU A 11 39.55 0.45 5.88
CA LEU A 11 38.49 -0.53 6.15
C LEU A 11 38.74 -1.08 7.55
N ARG A 12 38.29 -0.33 8.57
CA ARG A 12 38.21 -0.79 9.97
C ARG A 12 36.78 -0.59 10.44
N GLY A 13 36.03 -1.68 10.56
CA GLY A 13 34.68 -1.69 11.14
C GLY A 13 34.23 -3.12 11.40
N GLY A 14 34.61 -3.66 12.56
CA GLY A 14 34.49 -5.06 12.92
C GLY A 14 33.07 -5.62 12.86
N ARG A 15 32.85 -6.63 12.01
CA ARG A 15 31.74 -7.59 12.08
C ARG A 15 32.18 -9.04 11.78
N GLY A 16 33.48 -9.33 11.86
CA GLY A 16 34.04 -10.63 11.43
C GLY A 16 33.92 -11.78 12.45
N ALA A 17 33.72 -11.51 13.74
CA ALA A 17 33.85 -12.56 14.76
C ALA A 17 32.53 -13.28 15.13
N ARG A 18 31.38 -12.83 14.62
CA ARG A 18 30.07 -13.47 14.90
C ARG A 18 29.38 -14.10 13.68
N LEU A 19 29.93 -13.91 12.47
CA LEU A 19 29.37 -14.49 11.24
C LEU A 19 29.81 -15.94 11.00
N LEU A 20 30.99 -16.33 11.51
CA LEU A 20 31.55 -17.67 11.33
C LEU A 20 30.69 -18.81 11.93
N PRO A 21 30.10 -18.71 13.15
CA PRO A 21 29.24 -19.78 13.64
C PRO A 21 27.89 -19.85 12.91
N ALA A 22 27.36 -18.73 12.41
CA ALA A 22 26.09 -18.70 11.68
C ALA A 22 26.21 -19.33 10.28
N LEU A 23 27.33 -19.09 9.58
CA LEU A 23 27.58 -19.68 8.27
C LEU A 23 27.84 -21.20 8.36
N ALA A 24 28.53 -21.66 9.41
CA ALA A 24 28.74 -23.09 9.64
C ALA A 24 27.44 -23.83 9.96
N LEU A 25 26.51 -23.19 10.70
CA LEU A 25 25.19 -23.78 10.99
C LEU A 25 24.32 -23.89 9.72
N LEU A 26 24.35 -22.88 8.85
CA LEU A 26 23.65 -22.90 7.55
C LEU A 26 24.18 -23.99 6.60
N LEU A 27 25.50 -24.23 6.59
CA LEU A 27 26.12 -25.31 5.81
C LEU A 27 25.77 -26.70 6.35
N ALA A 28 25.61 -26.86 7.67
CA ALA A 28 25.21 -28.15 8.27
C ALA A 28 23.73 -28.50 8.01
N LEU A 29 22.84 -27.50 7.90
CA LEU A 29 21.41 -27.70 7.58
C LEU A 29 21.15 -28.02 6.09
N GLY A 30 22.09 -27.72 5.19
CA GLY A 30 21.96 -27.99 3.75
C GLY A 30 22.20 -29.45 3.33
N ALA A 31 22.74 -30.31 4.21
CA ALA A 31 23.13 -31.67 3.86
C ALA A 31 22.02 -32.74 4.04
N CYS A 32 20.83 -32.35 4.52
CA CYS A 32 19.71 -33.27 4.74
C CYS A 32 18.46 -32.93 3.92
N LEU A 33 18.59 -32.19 2.81
CA LEU A 33 17.49 -32.12 1.85
C LEU A 33 17.47 -33.40 1.01
N PRO A 34 16.39 -34.20 1.04
CA PRO A 34 16.24 -35.28 0.08
C PRO A 34 16.25 -34.66 -1.32
N MET A 35 17.18 -35.12 -2.16
CA MET A 35 17.18 -34.92 -3.61
C MET A 35 15.88 -35.54 -4.15
N GLY A 36 14.79 -34.76 -4.12
CA GLY A 36 13.52 -35.07 -4.71
C GLY A 36 13.69 -35.10 -6.22
N GLY A 37 13.55 -36.30 -6.79
CA GLY A 37 13.56 -36.53 -8.23
C GLY A 37 12.60 -35.58 -8.93
N SER A 38 13.12 -34.87 -9.92
CA SER A 38 12.31 -34.13 -10.88
C SER A 38 11.73 -35.15 -11.85
N ASP A 39 10.57 -35.71 -11.53
CA ASP A 39 9.80 -36.45 -12.54
C ASP A 39 9.42 -35.45 -13.65
N PRO A 40 9.78 -35.69 -14.91
CA PRO A 40 9.35 -34.85 -16.00
C PRO A 40 7.83 -34.91 -16.11
N ALA A 41 7.18 -33.75 -15.97
CA ALA A 41 5.74 -33.62 -16.15
C ALA A 41 5.35 -34.16 -17.54
N PRO A 42 4.24 -34.91 -17.67
CA PRO A 42 3.74 -35.33 -18.97
C PRO A 42 3.41 -34.07 -19.80
N PRO A 43 3.61 -34.11 -21.13
CA PRO A 43 3.22 -33.01 -21.99
C PRO A 43 1.71 -32.79 -21.89
N ILE A 44 1.31 -31.63 -21.37
CA ILE A 44 -0.07 -31.16 -21.45
C ILE A 44 -0.36 -30.90 -22.92
N THR A 45 -0.94 -31.90 -23.56
CA THR A 45 -1.47 -31.80 -24.92
C THR A 45 -2.86 -31.16 -24.77
N GLY A 46 -2.89 -29.83 -24.69
CA GLY A 46 -4.15 -29.09 -24.68
C GLY A 46 -4.85 -29.20 -26.05
N PRO A 47 -6.19 -29.10 -26.09
CA PRO A 47 -6.91 -29.02 -27.36
C PRO A 47 -6.48 -27.78 -28.14
N GLU A 48 -6.56 -27.91 -29.45
CA GLU A 48 -6.16 -26.96 -30.47
C GLU A 48 -6.77 -25.58 -30.19
N VAL A 49 -5.93 -24.59 -29.89
CA VAL A 49 -6.38 -23.21 -29.69
C VAL A 49 -6.75 -22.65 -31.06
N GLU A 50 -8.04 -22.57 -31.34
CA GLU A 50 -8.57 -21.88 -32.51
C GLU A 50 -8.33 -20.37 -32.33
N THR A 51 -7.20 -19.88 -32.85
CA THR A 51 -6.89 -18.45 -32.88
C THR A 51 -7.79 -17.79 -33.91
N SER A 52 -8.96 -17.31 -33.47
CA SER A 52 -9.79 -16.42 -34.27
C SER A 52 -9.11 -15.05 -34.34
N THR A 53 -8.31 -14.84 -35.38
CA THR A 53 -7.73 -13.54 -35.72
C THR A 53 -8.86 -12.56 -36.01
N LEU A 54 -9.09 -11.61 -35.09
CA LEU A 54 -9.91 -10.44 -35.38
C LEU A 54 -9.26 -9.65 -36.53
N PRO A 55 -10.05 -9.17 -37.50
CA PRO A 55 -9.55 -8.34 -38.59
C PRO A 55 -8.94 -7.04 -38.05
N PRO A 56 -7.87 -6.51 -38.69
CA PRO A 56 -7.34 -5.21 -38.34
C PRO A 56 -8.42 -4.15 -38.59
N MET A 57 -8.87 -3.47 -37.54
CA MET A 57 -9.62 -2.23 -37.68
C MET A 57 -8.69 -1.21 -38.30
N GLY A 58 -9.09 -0.72 -39.47
CA GLY A 58 -8.25 0.05 -40.37
C GLY A 58 -7.77 1.39 -39.81
N ASP A 59 -6.64 1.80 -40.37
CA ASP A 59 -6.15 3.17 -40.46
C ASP A 59 -7.26 4.15 -40.83
N ALA A 60 -7.55 5.08 -39.93
CA ALA A 60 -8.12 6.36 -40.28
C ALA A 60 -7.72 7.43 -39.26
N GLY A 61 -6.96 8.42 -39.74
CA GLY A 61 -6.99 9.76 -39.20
C GLY A 61 -5.81 10.14 -38.33
N GLY A 62 -4.75 10.62 -38.98
CA GLY A 62 -3.74 11.45 -38.34
C GLY A 62 -4.41 12.66 -37.69
N LEU A 63 -4.29 12.76 -36.37
CA LEU A 63 -4.51 13.99 -35.64
C LEU A 63 -3.16 14.66 -35.48
N THR A 64 -3.04 15.78 -36.18
CA THR A 64 -1.95 16.75 -36.10
C THR A 64 -1.59 17.05 -34.66
N ALA A 65 -0.29 16.93 -34.35
CA ALA A 65 0.29 17.47 -33.14
C ALA A 65 0.00 18.98 -33.08
N SER A 66 -0.93 19.37 -32.22
CA SER A 66 -0.98 20.75 -31.73
C SER A 66 0.12 20.89 -30.69
N GLU A 67 1.16 21.59 -31.10
CA GLU A 67 2.21 22.14 -30.28
C GLU A 67 1.56 23.02 -29.19
N VAL A 68 1.42 22.48 -27.98
CA VAL A 68 0.97 23.25 -26.81
C VAL A 68 2.17 23.97 -26.25
N THR A 69 2.30 25.24 -26.63
CA THR A 69 3.20 26.22 -26.02
C THR A 69 2.80 26.41 -24.55
N PRO A 70 3.65 26.08 -23.55
CA PRO A 70 3.36 26.45 -22.18
C PRO A 70 3.58 27.96 -22.04
N SER A 71 2.46 28.69 -21.96
CA SER A 71 2.44 30.09 -21.59
C SER A 71 2.91 30.23 -20.14
N ARG A 72 4.12 30.77 -20.00
CA ARG A 72 4.72 31.22 -18.75
C ARG A 72 4.02 32.53 -18.36
N THR A 73 3.05 32.44 -17.46
CA THR A 73 2.46 33.62 -16.82
C THR A 73 2.85 33.64 -15.34
N GLU A 74 3.77 34.56 -15.07
CA GLU A 74 3.92 35.42 -13.90
C GLU A 74 3.62 34.87 -12.50
N ALA A 75 4.68 34.94 -11.69
CA ALA A 75 4.64 34.97 -10.24
C ALA A 75 3.78 36.13 -9.76
N VAL A 76 2.62 35.81 -9.18
CA VAL A 76 1.94 36.71 -8.24
C VAL A 76 2.32 36.25 -6.85
N SER A 77 3.23 37.01 -6.24
CA SER A 77 3.34 37.12 -4.80
C SER A 77 1.97 37.50 -4.24
N ALA A 78 1.41 36.64 -3.39
CA ALA A 78 0.37 37.03 -2.46
C ALA A 78 0.85 36.64 -1.07
N GLU A 79 1.31 37.64 -0.33
CA GLU A 79 1.30 37.65 1.12
C GLU A 79 -0.05 37.12 1.61
N THR A 80 -0.05 36.07 2.43
CA THR A 80 -1.19 35.75 3.28
C THR A 80 -0.76 35.96 4.72
N THR A 81 -1.11 37.17 5.14
CA THR A 81 -1.33 37.70 6.47
C THR A 81 -1.62 36.63 7.53
N ALA A 82 -0.85 36.70 8.61
CA ALA A 82 -1.28 36.26 9.93
C ALA A 82 -2.51 37.08 10.38
N SER A 83 -3.52 36.42 10.91
CA SER A 83 -4.62 36.99 11.70
C SER A 83 -5.14 35.85 12.58
N GLU A 84 -4.61 35.68 13.78
CA GLU A 84 -5.04 36.34 15.02
C GLU A 84 -6.41 35.83 15.51
N THR A 85 -6.32 34.91 16.46
CA THR A 85 -6.94 34.95 17.81
C THR A 85 -8.47 35.09 17.95
N ALA A 86 -9.02 34.06 18.61
CA ALA A 86 -10.10 34.08 19.60
C ALA A 86 -11.48 34.64 19.22
N ALA A 87 -12.49 33.76 19.33
CA ALA A 87 -13.77 34.11 19.92
C ALA A 87 -14.27 32.92 20.74
N ALA A 88 -14.03 32.98 22.05
CA ALA A 88 -14.98 32.44 23.00
C ALA A 88 -16.22 33.34 22.94
N ASP A 89 -17.40 32.76 22.69
CA ASP A 89 -18.65 33.40 23.05
C ASP A 89 -19.62 32.36 23.59
N ALA A 90 -20.09 32.67 24.78
CA ALA A 90 -21.04 31.93 25.56
C ALA A 90 -22.40 32.62 25.43
N MET A 91 -23.42 31.87 25.03
CA MET A 91 -24.82 32.14 25.37
C MET A 91 -25.46 30.77 25.70
N ALA A 92 -25.83 30.46 26.94
CA ALA A 92 -26.90 31.01 27.76
C ALA A 92 -28.30 30.43 27.44
N THR A 93 -28.70 29.49 28.32
CA THR A 93 -30.02 29.37 28.99
C THR A 93 -31.25 28.80 28.24
N ALA A 94 -31.56 27.54 28.60
CA ALA A 94 -32.84 26.83 28.91
C ALA A 94 -34.21 27.35 28.37
N PRO A 95 -35.17 26.43 28.10
CA PRO A 95 -35.92 25.84 29.22
C PRO A 95 -36.04 24.30 29.22
N ASP A 96 -35.99 23.82 30.46
CA ASP A 96 -36.61 22.61 31.02
C ASP A 96 -38.09 22.54 30.59
N ASP A 97 -38.48 21.43 29.94
CA ASP A 97 -39.82 20.79 29.95
C ASP A 97 -39.88 19.81 28.75
N ALA A 98 -39.02 18.80 28.80
CA ALA A 98 -39.23 17.60 28.00
C ALA A 98 -40.04 16.63 28.85
N GLU A 99 -41.35 16.66 28.62
CA GLU A 99 -42.35 15.71 29.10
C GLU A 99 -41.79 14.28 29.00
N ILE A 100 -41.43 13.70 30.15
CA ILE A 100 -41.02 12.30 30.24
C ILE A 100 -42.28 11.47 30.01
N THR A 101 -42.53 11.15 28.75
CA THR A 101 -43.42 10.05 28.38
C THR A 101 -42.84 8.79 29.01
N PRO A 102 -43.59 8.06 29.86
CA PRO A 102 -43.13 6.78 30.39
C PRO A 102 -42.76 5.88 29.23
N ALA A 103 -41.47 5.59 29.08
CA ALA A 103 -40.98 4.69 28.06
C ALA A 103 -41.63 3.32 28.29
N GLU A 104 -42.45 2.91 27.33
CA GLU A 104 -42.91 1.54 27.21
C GLU A 104 -41.68 0.61 27.34
N PRO A 105 -41.73 -0.42 28.21
CA PRO A 105 -40.57 -1.25 28.47
C PRO A 105 -40.10 -1.86 27.16
N ALA A 106 -38.91 -1.45 26.72
CA ALA A 106 -38.28 -1.97 25.52
C ALA A 106 -38.29 -3.51 25.61
N PRO A 107 -38.75 -4.23 24.56
CA PRO A 107 -38.73 -5.67 24.56
C PRO A 107 -37.32 -6.14 24.88
N ALA A 108 -37.20 -7.06 25.84
CA ALA A 108 -35.92 -7.59 26.30
C ALA A 108 -35.10 -8.02 25.08
N ALA A 109 -34.01 -7.30 24.82
CA ALA A 109 -33.13 -7.57 23.69
C ALA A 109 -32.60 -8.99 23.83
N GLU A 110 -33.07 -9.87 22.95
CA GLU A 110 -32.57 -11.23 22.84
C GLU A 110 -31.06 -11.17 22.61
N ALA A 111 -30.29 -11.86 23.45
CA ALA A 111 -28.83 -11.77 23.41
C ALA A 111 -28.34 -12.17 22.01
N PRO A 112 -27.50 -11.33 21.35
CA PRO A 112 -27.05 -11.63 20.00
C PRO A 112 -26.28 -12.96 19.99
N ALA A 113 -26.64 -13.83 19.05
CA ALA A 113 -25.98 -15.11 18.86
C ALA A 113 -24.45 -14.91 18.70
N PRO A 114 -23.62 -15.83 19.21
CA PRO A 114 -22.17 -15.70 19.12
C PRO A 114 -21.71 -15.69 17.67
N VAL A 115 -21.00 -14.63 17.27
CA VAL A 115 -20.45 -14.49 15.91
C VAL A 115 -19.22 -15.39 15.78
N VAL A 116 -19.33 -16.48 15.01
CA VAL A 116 -18.20 -17.36 14.73
C VAL A 116 -17.32 -16.73 13.66
N LYS A 117 -16.05 -16.47 13.98
CA LYS A 117 -15.07 -15.93 13.02
C LYS A 117 -14.61 -17.00 12.03
N SER A 118 -14.42 -16.62 10.77
CA SER A 118 -13.82 -17.49 9.75
C SER A 118 -12.31 -17.67 9.99
N ALA A 119 -11.71 -18.72 9.42
CA ALA A 119 -10.27 -18.94 9.48
C ALA A 119 -9.46 -17.75 8.90
N ALA A 120 -9.94 -17.13 7.82
CA ALA A 120 -9.31 -15.96 7.21
C ALA A 120 -9.33 -14.73 8.14
N HIS A 121 -10.42 -14.54 8.88
CA HIS A 121 -10.51 -13.49 9.89
C HIS A 121 -9.48 -13.72 11.00
N ILE A 122 -9.41 -14.93 11.54
CA ILE A 122 -8.48 -15.28 12.62
C ILE A 122 -7.02 -15.09 12.15
N ALA A 123 -6.68 -15.54 10.93
CA ALA A 123 -5.36 -15.34 10.36
C ALA A 123 -5.01 -13.85 10.20
N CYS A 124 -5.95 -13.04 9.71
CA CYS A 124 -5.75 -11.61 9.57
C CYS A 124 -5.42 -10.92 10.90
N GLU A 125 -6.18 -11.24 11.96
CA GLU A 125 -5.95 -10.68 13.29
C GLU A 125 -4.63 -11.16 13.91
N ALA A 126 -4.26 -12.43 13.69
CA ALA A 126 -2.97 -12.97 14.14
C ALA A 126 -1.78 -12.21 13.51
N ASP A 127 -1.93 -11.80 12.26
CA ASP A 127 -0.96 -10.96 11.54
C ASP A 127 -1.06 -9.46 11.88
N ARG A 128 -1.83 -9.10 12.92
CA ARG A 128 -2.14 -7.73 13.35
C ARG A 128 -2.82 -6.88 12.27
N GLY A 129 -3.52 -7.53 11.35
CA GLY A 129 -4.42 -6.90 10.40
C GLY A 129 -5.81 -6.67 10.97
N ARG A 130 -6.63 -5.98 10.18
CA ARG A 130 -8.05 -5.74 10.40
C ARG A 130 -8.83 -6.41 9.28
N TYR A 131 -9.80 -7.24 9.65
CA TYR A 131 -10.69 -7.89 8.69
C TYR A 131 -11.86 -6.95 8.38
N VAL A 132 -11.80 -6.27 7.24
CA VAL A 132 -12.73 -5.19 6.86
C VAL A 132 -13.54 -5.57 5.64
N ARG A 133 -14.76 -5.03 5.54
CA ARG A 133 -15.54 -5.12 4.32
C ARG A 133 -14.92 -4.23 3.26
N VAL A 134 -14.80 -4.74 2.05
CA VAL A 134 -14.28 -4.02 0.88
C VAL A 134 -15.31 -4.03 -0.23
N GLY A 135 -15.26 -3.00 -1.09
CA GLY A 135 -16.24 -2.81 -2.15
C GLY A 135 -17.67 -2.55 -1.68
N SER A 136 -18.61 -2.83 -2.58
CA SER A 136 -20.06 -2.70 -2.35
C SER A 136 -20.74 -4.00 -1.89
N GLY A 137 -20.01 -5.11 -1.83
CA GLY A 137 -20.53 -6.44 -1.51
C GLY A 137 -20.29 -6.90 -0.08
N SER A 138 -20.44 -8.21 0.15
CA SER A 138 -20.12 -8.90 1.40
C SER A 138 -18.67 -9.41 1.47
N VAL A 139 -17.81 -8.93 0.57
CA VAL A 139 -16.39 -9.32 0.51
C VAL A 139 -15.65 -8.76 1.71
N MET A 140 -14.89 -9.62 2.38
CA MET A 140 -14.08 -9.27 3.53
C MET A 140 -12.61 -9.50 3.20
N ALA A 141 -11.77 -8.53 3.49
CA ALA A 141 -10.35 -8.59 3.21
C ALA A 141 -9.52 -8.19 4.43
N CYS A 142 -8.28 -8.67 4.46
CA CYS A 142 -7.34 -8.30 5.49
C CYS A 142 -6.59 -7.02 5.10
N GLN A 143 -6.71 -5.99 5.93
CA GLN A 143 -5.98 -4.73 5.78
C GLN A 143 -5.00 -4.55 6.93
N ARG A 144 -3.78 -4.11 6.64
CA ARG A 144 -2.71 -3.91 7.64
C ARG A 144 -2.19 -2.49 7.61
N LEU A 145 -1.78 -1.99 8.76
CA LEU A 145 -1.04 -0.73 8.84
C LEU A 145 0.41 -0.95 8.38
N THR A 146 0.91 -0.03 7.58
CA THR A 146 2.32 0.04 7.19
C THR A 146 3.12 0.76 8.29
N ARG A 147 4.42 0.46 8.42
CA ARG A 147 5.25 1.06 9.49
C ARG A 147 5.82 2.43 9.11
N ASP A 148 5.94 2.64 7.82
CA ASP A 148 6.47 3.79 7.09
C ASP A 148 5.35 4.78 6.68
N ALA A 149 4.15 4.65 7.25
CA ALA A 149 3.01 5.50 6.94
C ALA A 149 3.35 7.00 7.02
N GLY A 150 3.20 7.72 5.91
CA GLY A 150 3.48 9.16 5.83
C GLY A 150 4.95 9.53 5.61
N GLU A 151 5.88 8.58 5.61
CA GLU A 151 7.27 8.84 5.23
C GLU A 151 7.36 9.27 3.76
N SER A 152 8.36 10.09 3.43
CA SER A 152 8.55 10.59 2.06
C SER A 152 9.08 9.50 1.13
N CYS A 153 8.56 9.42 -0.09
CA CYS A 153 8.95 8.43 -1.09
C CYS A 153 9.06 9.04 -2.50
N SER A 154 9.85 8.39 -3.37
CA SER A 154 10.00 8.75 -4.78
C SER A 154 9.47 7.68 -5.72
N VAL A 155 9.49 6.41 -5.30
CA VAL A 155 8.97 5.25 -6.04
C VAL A 155 8.29 4.26 -5.10
N LYS A 156 7.57 3.28 -5.64
CA LYS A 156 6.88 2.24 -4.86
C LYS A 156 7.82 1.49 -3.90
N SER A 157 8.98 1.07 -4.38
CA SER A 157 9.96 0.27 -3.63
C SER A 157 10.58 0.95 -2.42
N ASP A 158 10.38 2.26 -2.25
CA ASP A 158 10.75 2.97 -1.02
C ASP A 158 9.84 2.60 0.17
N CYS A 159 8.64 2.08 -0.11
CA CYS A 159 7.59 1.84 0.88
C CYS A 159 7.30 0.34 1.11
N GLN A 160 6.75 -0.01 2.27
CA GLN A 160 6.16 -1.35 2.51
C GLN A 160 4.84 -1.55 1.76
N GLY A 161 4.16 -0.45 1.44
CA GLY A 161 2.91 -0.39 0.67
C GLY A 161 3.12 0.29 -0.68
N GLU A 162 2.29 1.28 -0.97
CA GLU A 162 2.38 2.08 -2.20
C GLU A 162 2.89 3.49 -1.90
N CYS A 163 3.61 4.09 -2.85
CA CYS A 163 3.99 5.50 -2.79
C CYS A 163 2.89 6.37 -3.42
N LEU A 164 2.22 7.21 -2.63
CA LEU A 164 1.11 8.04 -3.10
C LEU A 164 1.62 9.17 -4.01
N ALA A 165 1.18 9.22 -5.26
CA ALA A 165 1.72 10.17 -6.24
C ALA A 165 1.37 11.63 -5.94
N ARG A 166 0.25 11.89 -5.24
CA ARG A 166 -0.18 13.26 -4.90
C ARG A 166 0.66 13.88 -3.79
N SER A 167 0.97 13.13 -2.75
CA SER A 167 1.70 13.60 -1.56
C SER A 167 3.18 13.23 -1.56
N ARG A 168 3.60 12.28 -2.40
CA ARG A 168 4.93 11.64 -2.33
C ARG A 168 5.22 11.08 -0.94
N THR A 169 4.23 10.41 -0.37
CA THR A 169 4.35 9.74 0.93
C THR A 169 3.87 8.29 0.87
N CYS A 170 4.44 7.44 1.71
CA CYS A 170 4.05 6.04 1.81
C CYS A 170 2.63 5.90 2.39
N ALA A 171 1.83 5.03 1.75
CA ALA A 171 0.45 4.79 2.13
C ALA A 171 0.35 4.18 3.54
N PRO A 172 -0.68 4.55 4.34
CA PRO A 172 -0.81 4.07 5.73
C PRO A 172 -1.32 2.63 5.86
N LEU A 173 -1.93 2.08 4.80
CA LEU A 173 -2.62 0.80 4.82
C LEU A 173 -2.22 -0.04 3.60
N THR A 174 -2.13 -1.36 3.78
CA THR A 174 -1.91 -2.34 2.71
C THR A 174 -2.90 -3.50 2.80
N PRO A 175 -3.57 -3.90 1.70
CA PRO A 175 -3.57 -3.21 0.41
C PRO A 175 -4.36 -1.88 0.48
N LEU A 176 -4.10 -0.98 -0.47
CA LEU A 176 -4.76 0.31 -0.56
C LEU A 176 -6.03 0.18 -1.42
N PHE A 177 -7.14 -0.18 -0.79
CA PHE A 177 -8.44 -0.34 -1.46
C PHE A 177 -8.95 0.99 -2.06
N GLY A 178 -9.77 0.87 -3.11
CA GLY A 178 -10.23 1.97 -3.95
C GLY A 178 -9.26 2.27 -5.10
N CYS A 179 -9.56 3.33 -5.86
CA CYS A 179 -8.70 3.84 -6.91
C CYS A 179 -7.81 4.98 -6.39
N ASN A 180 -6.50 4.77 -6.43
CA ASN A 180 -5.52 5.70 -5.90
C ASN A 180 -4.41 5.95 -6.93
N GLU A 181 -3.96 7.20 -7.01
CA GLU A 181 -2.80 7.56 -7.84
C GLU A 181 -1.50 7.25 -7.09
N ILE A 182 -0.70 6.33 -7.63
CA ILE A 182 0.55 5.86 -7.03
C ILE A 182 1.72 6.05 -7.98
N LEU A 183 2.94 6.03 -7.45
CA LEU A 183 4.17 5.92 -8.23
C LEU A 183 4.59 4.45 -8.25
N GLN A 184 4.82 3.89 -9.44
CA GLN A 184 5.42 2.55 -9.58
C GLN A 184 6.93 2.58 -9.30
N ASP A 185 7.57 1.41 -9.38
CA ASP A 185 9.02 1.25 -9.18
C ASP A 185 9.86 2.00 -10.22
N ASP A 186 9.32 2.27 -11.40
CA ASP A 186 9.94 3.09 -12.45
C ASP A 186 9.65 4.60 -12.28
N GLY A 187 8.97 4.99 -11.20
CA GLY A 187 8.57 6.37 -10.91
C GLY A 187 7.40 6.87 -11.75
N ARG A 188 6.79 6.02 -12.60
CA ARG A 188 5.61 6.41 -13.37
C ARG A 188 4.39 6.52 -12.46
N ARG A 189 3.63 7.59 -12.67
CA ARG A 189 2.31 7.74 -12.06
C ARG A 189 1.31 6.83 -12.76
N VAL A 190 0.58 6.04 -11.98
CA VAL A 190 -0.53 5.22 -12.45
C VAL A 190 -1.69 5.23 -11.45
N SER A 191 -2.88 4.95 -11.96
CA SER A 191 -4.05 4.66 -11.11
C SER A 191 -4.07 3.17 -10.75
N LEU A 192 -3.98 2.87 -9.46
CA LEU A 192 -4.16 1.53 -8.92
C LEU A 192 -5.56 1.43 -8.30
N CYS A 193 -6.40 0.56 -8.86
CA CYS A 193 -7.74 0.27 -8.37
C CYS A 193 -7.79 -1.15 -7.80
N ILE A 194 -8.09 -1.28 -6.50
CA ILE A 194 -8.30 -2.57 -5.81
C ILE A 194 -9.66 -2.52 -5.13
N ASP A 195 -10.55 -3.47 -5.46
CA ASP A 195 -11.87 -3.69 -4.83
C ASP A 195 -11.83 -4.97 -3.98
#